data_AF-A0A8J7EAB8-F1
#
_entry.id   AF-A0A8J7EAB8-F1
#
_cell.length_a   1.000
_cell.length_b   1.000
_cell.length_c   1.000
_cell.angle_alpha   90.00
_cell.angle_beta   90.00
_cell.angle_gamma   90.00
#
_symmetry.space_group_name_H-M   'P 1'
#
loop_
_entity.id
_entity.type
_entity.pdbx_description
1 polymer ?
#
loop_
_entity_poly.entity_id
_entity_poly.type
_entity_poly.pdbx_seq_one_letter_code
_entity_poly.pdbx_strand_id
1 'polypeptide(L)'
;MTRCLNPVSYRHHHTWPGGFGRRSLAMFCLLGASLLGSCSGRPGNAPDPALPAPSTPEAAAAIAPADTATDTAVPLLATSTPPAERLLTASRQLQTRARRLVVPADPVAVDLYTLDSTCETYQVEPIQVPRFQSMENTVGLILAEQAIPYFTLSGYRASYDLETKTATIDLRVARTSRRVLQSLSLCEQKAMLGSLRETLIHQPDWNIDAVVFTDRGNDLVL
;
A
#
# COMPACT_ATOMS: atom_id res chain seq x y z
N MET A 1 -28.64 -39.35 -1.98
CA MET A 1 -28.66 -38.13 -2.82
C MET A 1 -27.41 -37.33 -2.47
N THR A 2 -26.31 -37.58 -3.18
CA THR A 2 -24.98 -37.03 -2.85
C THR A 2 -24.64 -36.00 -3.93
N ARG A 3 -24.66 -34.72 -3.57
CA ARG A 3 -24.28 -33.64 -4.50
C ARG A 3 -22.77 -33.46 -4.46
N CYS A 4 -22.10 -33.78 -5.57
CA CYS A 4 -20.71 -33.45 -5.80
C CYS A 4 -20.55 -31.92 -5.90
N LEU A 5 -19.68 -31.36 -5.06
CA LEU A 5 -19.25 -29.97 -5.16
C LEU A 5 -18.26 -29.82 -6.32
N ASN A 6 -18.51 -28.82 -7.15
CA ASN A 6 -17.71 -28.45 -8.31
C ASN A 6 -16.36 -27.86 -7.85
N PRO A 7 -15.19 -28.35 -8.31
CA PRO A 7 -13.93 -27.69 -8.06
C PRO A 7 -13.83 -26.40 -8.88
N VAL A 8 -13.52 -25.30 -8.20
CA VAL A 8 -13.15 -24.01 -8.81
C VAL A 8 -11.89 -24.24 -9.64
N SER A 9 -12.05 -24.25 -10.97
CA SER A 9 -10.93 -24.38 -11.90
C SER A 9 -10.13 -23.08 -11.92
N TYR A 10 -8.92 -23.12 -11.34
CA TYR A 10 -7.93 -22.06 -11.44
C TYR A 10 -7.42 -22.03 -12.90
N ARG A 11 -7.73 -20.96 -13.63
CA ARG A 11 -7.27 -20.78 -15.01
C ARG A 11 -5.81 -20.31 -14.97
N HIS A 12 -4.88 -21.20 -15.28
CA HIS A 12 -3.50 -20.84 -15.58
C HIS A 12 -3.46 -19.91 -16.79
N HIS A 13 -2.89 -18.72 -16.63
CA HIS A 13 -2.46 -17.92 -17.76
C HIS A 13 -1.22 -18.59 -18.39
N HIS A 14 -1.35 -18.94 -19.67
CA HIS A 14 -0.31 -19.52 -20.49
C HIS A 14 0.91 -18.60 -20.54
N THR A 15 2.06 -19.13 -20.12
CA THR A 15 3.38 -18.62 -20.44
C THR A 15 3.62 -18.78 -21.95
N TRP A 16 4.11 -17.73 -22.57
CA TRP A 16 4.36 -17.63 -24.00
C TRP A 16 5.78 -18.14 -24.32
N PRO A 17 6.00 -19.03 -25.30
CA PRO A 17 7.33 -19.45 -25.70
C PRO A 17 7.82 -18.60 -26.87
N GLY A 18 8.69 -17.63 -26.60
CA GLY A 18 9.46 -16.91 -27.60
C GLY A 18 10.92 -17.35 -27.53
N GLY A 19 11.34 -18.21 -28.45
CA GLY A 19 12.68 -18.80 -28.48
C GLY A 19 13.75 -17.97 -29.20
N PHE A 20 14.97 -18.47 -29.02
CA PHE A 20 16.18 -18.31 -29.82
C PHE A 20 17.00 -17.01 -29.73
N GLY A 21 18.20 -17.15 -29.15
CA GLY A 21 19.29 -16.18 -29.22
C GLY A 21 20.60 -16.67 -28.61
N ARG A 22 21.05 -17.89 -28.94
CA ARG A 22 22.43 -18.37 -28.66
C ARG A 22 23.43 -17.47 -29.40
N ARG A 23 24.34 -16.79 -28.68
CA ARG A 23 25.73 -16.57 -29.13
C ARG A 23 26.70 -16.55 -27.94
N SER A 24 27.54 -17.57 -27.89
CA SER A 24 28.84 -17.58 -27.24
C SER A 24 29.73 -16.42 -27.73
N LEU A 25 30.59 -15.86 -26.87
CA LEU A 25 32.05 -16.12 -26.85
C LEU A 25 32.76 -15.15 -25.88
N ALA A 26 33.84 -15.67 -25.28
CA ALA A 26 35.07 -14.99 -24.88
C ALA A 26 35.00 -13.86 -23.82
N MET A 27 35.57 -14.06 -22.62
CA MET A 27 37.01 -14.02 -22.34
C MET A 27 37.56 -12.60 -22.45
N PHE A 28 37.77 -11.94 -21.30
CA PHE A 28 38.97 -11.13 -21.08
C PHE A 28 39.31 -11.11 -19.59
N CYS A 29 40.47 -11.69 -19.30
CA CYS A 29 41.23 -11.52 -18.07
C CYS A 29 41.69 -10.07 -17.88
N LEU A 30 42.18 -9.81 -16.65
CA LEU A 30 43.23 -8.88 -16.22
C LEU A 30 42.70 -7.89 -15.16
N LEU A 31 43.04 -8.13 -13.88
CA LEU A 31 44.25 -7.65 -13.18
C LEU A 31 44.12 -6.18 -12.77
N GLY A 32 44.09 -5.93 -11.45
CA GLY A 32 44.10 -4.58 -10.89
C GLY A 32 44.07 -4.56 -9.36
N ALA A 33 45.15 -5.05 -8.74
CA ALA A 33 45.46 -4.80 -7.33
C ALA A 33 45.96 -3.37 -7.14
N SER A 34 45.55 -2.67 -6.07
CA SER A 34 46.25 -1.57 -5.35
C SER A 34 45.32 -1.02 -4.25
N LEU A 35 45.58 -1.24 -2.95
CA LEU A 35 46.51 -0.55 -2.03
C LEU A 35 45.81 0.51 -1.17
N LEU A 36 45.71 0.17 0.13
CA LEU A 36 45.95 0.97 1.35
C LEU A 36 45.88 2.51 1.25
N GLY A 37 45.07 3.13 2.11
CA GLY A 37 45.11 4.56 2.39
C GLY A 37 44.37 4.91 3.69
N SER A 38 45.11 4.91 4.79
CA SER A 38 44.70 5.25 6.16
C SER A 38 44.83 6.76 6.42
N CYS A 39 44.19 7.20 7.51
CA CYS A 39 44.57 8.32 8.41
C CYS A 39 43.72 9.60 8.45
N SER A 40 43.16 9.79 9.66
CA SER A 40 43.27 10.98 10.52
C SER A 40 42.08 11.92 10.62
N GLY A 41 41.52 11.95 11.82
CA GLY A 41 40.52 12.90 12.28
C GLY A 41 41.05 14.31 12.49
N ARG A 42 40.10 15.21 12.78
CA ARG A 42 40.37 16.56 13.27
C ARG A 42 39.21 17.00 14.18
N PRO A 43 39.46 17.32 15.45
CA PRO A 43 38.49 18.01 16.29
C PRO A 43 38.61 19.52 16.06
N GLY A 44 37.49 20.24 16.04
CA GLY A 44 37.46 21.68 15.89
C GLY A 44 36.21 22.24 16.57
N ASN A 45 36.41 22.82 17.75
CA ASN A 45 35.40 23.51 18.56
C ASN A 45 35.02 24.89 17.98
N ALA A 46 33.77 25.25 18.27
CA ALA A 46 33.23 26.60 18.57
C ALA A 46 33.01 27.59 17.39
N PRO A 47 32.24 28.69 17.59
CA PRO A 47 31.23 29.01 18.62
C PRO A 47 29.85 29.41 18.02
N ASP A 48 28.82 29.36 18.88
CA ASP A 48 27.52 30.02 18.72
C ASP A 48 27.65 31.54 18.52
N PRO A 49 26.84 32.15 17.64
CA PRO A 49 26.44 33.53 17.75
C PRO A 49 24.91 33.66 17.97
N ALA A 50 24.59 34.07 19.19
CA ALA A 50 23.50 34.96 19.60
C ALA A 50 22.32 35.17 18.64
N LEU A 51 21.14 34.68 19.04
CA LEU A 51 19.86 35.21 18.55
C LEU A 51 19.36 36.34 19.47
N PRO A 52 18.82 37.43 18.91
CA PRO A 52 18.34 38.59 19.65
C PRO A 52 16.96 38.38 20.32
N ALA A 53 16.73 39.23 21.31
CA ALA A 53 15.60 39.32 22.24
C ALA A 53 14.19 39.40 21.60
N PRO A 54 13.13 39.05 22.36
CA PRO A 54 11.75 39.14 21.92
C PRO A 54 11.22 40.57 22.02
N SER A 55 10.61 41.07 20.94
CA SER A 55 9.86 42.33 20.93
C SER A 55 8.36 42.06 20.97
N THR A 56 7.74 42.50 22.07
CA THR A 56 6.30 42.69 22.25
C THR A 56 5.92 44.11 21.82
N PRO A 57 4.81 44.28 21.09
CA PRO A 57 3.87 45.38 21.36
C PRO A 57 2.42 44.85 21.36
N GLU A 58 1.67 44.96 22.44
CA GLU A 58 0.90 46.14 22.92
C GLU A 58 -0.30 46.54 22.02
N ALA A 59 -1.48 46.13 22.53
CA ALA A 59 -2.79 46.81 22.58
C ALA A 59 -3.64 47.10 21.31
N ALA A 60 -4.90 46.65 21.46
CA ALA A 60 -6.16 47.27 21.08
C ALA A 60 -6.64 47.20 19.61
N ALA A 61 -7.67 46.38 19.38
CA ALA A 61 -8.97 46.86 18.90
C ALA A 61 -10.01 45.72 18.92
N ALA A 62 -11.09 45.93 19.66
CA ALA A 62 -12.30 45.13 19.60
C ALA A 62 -13.10 45.52 18.35
N ILE A 63 -13.40 44.57 17.47
CA ILE A 63 -14.54 44.64 16.54
C ILE A 63 -15.11 43.23 16.37
N ALA A 64 -16.34 43.04 16.85
CA ALA A 64 -17.13 41.84 16.64
C ALA A 64 -17.63 41.75 15.19
N PRO A 65 -17.63 40.58 14.56
CA PRO A 65 -18.55 40.28 13.47
C PRO A 65 -19.78 39.56 14.01
N ALA A 66 -20.95 40.08 13.66
CA ALA A 66 -22.23 39.45 13.89
C ALA A 66 -22.37 38.24 12.96
N ASP A 67 -22.27 37.03 13.51
CA ASP A 67 -22.61 35.80 12.79
C ASP A 67 -24.13 35.67 12.69
N THR A 68 -24.64 36.03 11.52
CA THR A 68 -26.00 35.67 11.09
C THR A 68 -25.95 34.22 10.61
N ALA A 69 -26.19 33.28 11.52
CA ALA A 69 -26.34 31.87 11.19
C ALA A 69 -27.59 31.67 10.32
N THR A 70 -27.37 31.65 8.99
CA THR A 70 -28.38 31.17 8.04
C THR A 70 -28.25 29.66 7.99
N ASP A 71 -29.06 29.00 8.83
CA ASP A 71 -29.22 27.55 8.89
C ASP A 71 -29.78 27.04 7.56
N THR A 72 -28.88 26.80 6.61
CA THR A 72 -29.20 26.08 5.38
C THR A 72 -29.05 24.61 5.68
N ALA A 73 -30.14 24.01 6.15
CA ALA A 73 -30.28 22.56 6.31
C ALA A 73 -30.00 21.87 4.96
N VAL A 74 -28.76 21.40 4.78
CA VAL A 74 -28.41 20.48 3.72
C VAL A 74 -29.17 19.19 3.99
N PRO A 75 -29.96 18.65 3.06
CA PRO A 75 -30.57 17.35 3.26
C PRO A 75 -29.45 16.31 3.38
N LEU A 76 -29.29 15.73 4.57
CA LEU A 76 -28.54 14.48 4.76
C LEU A 76 -29.23 13.39 3.93
N LEU A 77 -28.83 13.28 2.66
CA LEU A 77 -29.03 12.08 1.87
C LEU A 77 -28.17 10.98 2.51
N ALA A 78 -28.73 10.35 3.55
CA ALA A 78 -28.26 9.08 4.05
C ALA A 78 -28.34 8.08 2.90
N THR A 79 -27.24 7.91 2.18
CA THR A 79 -27.04 6.83 1.22
C THR A 79 -26.92 5.55 2.03
N SER A 80 -28.06 5.07 2.54
CA SER A 80 -28.12 3.79 3.22
C SER A 80 -27.81 2.71 2.18
N THR A 81 -26.59 2.18 2.24
CA THR A 81 -26.20 1.02 1.43
C THR A 81 -27.24 -0.08 1.66
N PRO A 82 -27.84 -0.67 0.60
CA PRO A 82 -28.89 -1.66 0.74
C PRO A 82 -28.46 -2.82 1.66
N PRO A 83 -29.36 -3.38 2.50
CA PRO A 83 -29.00 -4.48 3.41
C PRO A 83 -28.36 -5.69 2.72
N ALA A 84 -28.79 -6.02 1.51
CA ALA A 84 -28.23 -7.11 0.72
C ALA A 84 -26.75 -6.88 0.35
N GLU A 85 -26.37 -5.65 0.01
CA GLU A 85 -24.99 -5.29 -0.36
C GLU A 85 -24.06 -5.35 0.85
N ARG A 86 -24.56 -4.97 2.03
CA ARG A 86 -23.82 -5.12 3.30
C ARG A 86 -23.52 -6.57 3.64
N LEU A 87 -24.52 -7.45 3.51
CA LEU A 87 -24.35 -8.89 3.77
C LEU A 87 -23.37 -9.53 2.80
N LEU A 88 -23.47 -9.20 1.51
CA LEU A 88 -22.52 -9.68 0.50
C LEU A 88 -21.09 -9.24 0.83
N THR A 89 -20.91 -7.98 1.21
CA THR A 89 -19.59 -7.43 1.56
C THR A 89 -19.00 -8.09 2.79
N ALA A 90 -19.79 -8.23 3.87
CA ALA A 90 -19.37 -8.92 5.08
C ALA A 90 -19.01 -10.38 4.81
N SER A 91 -19.81 -11.09 3.99
CA SER A 91 -19.52 -12.48 3.63
C SER A 91 -18.19 -12.62 2.87
N ARG A 92 -17.87 -11.68 1.96
CA ARG A 92 -16.58 -11.67 1.25
C ARG A 92 -15.42 -11.43 2.20
N GLN A 93 -15.53 -10.48 3.12
CA GLN A 93 -14.47 -10.23 4.10
C GLN A 93 -14.22 -11.45 4.99
N LEU A 94 -15.28 -12.11 5.46
CA LEU A 94 -15.15 -13.36 6.22
C LEU A 94 -14.46 -14.45 5.42
N GLN A 95 -14.81 -14.61 4.14
CA GLN A 95 -14.16 -15.57 3.25
C GLN A 95 -12.68 -15.25 3.04
N THR A 96 -12.31 -13.98 2.84
CA THR A 96 -10.90 -13.57 2.68
C THR A 96 -10.10 -13.84 3.94
N ARG A 97 -10.63 -13.47 5.13
CA ARG A 97 -9.96 -13.77 6.40
C ARG A 97 -9.81 -15.26 6.64
N ALA A 98 -10.84 -16.05 6.32
CA ALA A 98 -10.76 -17.51 6.45
C ALA A 98 -9.64 -18.13 5.60
N ARG A 99 -9.27 -17.52 4.45
CA ARG A 99 -8.15 -18.00 3.63
C ARG A 99 -6.80 -17.91 4.34
N ARG A 100 -6.64 -16.98 5.30
CA ARG A 100 -5.41 -16.84 6.10
C ARG A 100 -5.19 -17.99 7.08
N LEU A 101 -6.26 -18.69 7.44
CA LEU A 101 -6.19 -19.84 8.34
C LEU A 101 -5.63 -21.08 7.64
N VAL A 102 -5.51 -21.06 6.30
CA VAL A 102 -4.92 -22.14 5.52
C VAL A 102 -3.41 -21.93 5.48
N VAL A 103 -2.66 -22.87 6.07
CA VAL A 103 -1.20 -22.86 5.99
C VAL A 103 -0.77 -23.34 4.60
N PRO A 104 -0.04 -22.52 3.83
CA PRO A 104 0.43 -22.91 2.51
C PRO A 104 1.63 -23.86 2.58
N ALA A 105 1.90 -24.57 1.48
CA ALA A 105 3.15 -25.30 1.31
C ALA A 105 4.30 -24.30 1.15
N ASP A 106 5.40 -24.51 1.90
CA ASP A 106 6.55 -23.58 2.00
C ASP A 106 6.10 -22.14 2.35
N PRO A 107 5.66 -21.93 3.60
CA PRO A 107 5.16 -20.64 4.04
C PRO A 107 6.30 -19.64 4.32
N VAL A 108 6.01 -18.37 4.10
CA VAL A 108 6.77 -17.21 4.59
C VAL A 108 5.87 -16.42 5.52
N ALA A 109 6.41 -16.07 6.69
CA ALA A 109 5.76 -15.18 7.62
C ALA A 109 5.83 -13.75 7.10
N VAL A 110 4.69 -13.07 7.09
CA VAL A 110 4.56 -11.67 6.69
C VAL A 110 3.79 -10.94 7.79
N ASP A 111 4.29 -9.80 8.23
CA ASP A 111 3.60 -8.93 9.17
C ASP A 111 2.65 -8.02 8.40
N LEU A 112 1.35 -8.30 8.55
CA LEU A 112 0.32 -7.50 7.91
C LEU A 112 -0.04 -6.28 8.77
N TYR A 113 -0.06 -5.11 8.15
CA TYR A 113 -0.44 -3.86 8.80
C TYR A 113 -1.88 -3.50 8.45
N THR A 114 -2.78 -3.56 9.43
CA THR A 114 -4.20 -3.22 9.26
C THR A 114 -4.54 -1.99 10.09
N LEU A 115 -5.19 -0.99 9.48
CA LEU A 115 -5.60 0.20 10.20
C LEU A 115 -6.68 -0.13 11.25
N ASP A 116 -6.57 0.45 12.44
CA ASP A 116 -7.57 0.30 13.50
C ASP A 116 -8.92 0.94 13.16
N SER A 117 -9.94 0.68 14.00
CA SER A 117 -11.29 1.24 13.81
C SER A 117 -11.38 2.75 14.04
N THR A 118 -10.35 3.37 14.65
CA THR A 118 -10.27 4.82 14.84
C THR A 118 -9.54 5.51 13.70
N CYS A 119 -9.02 4.75 12.74
CA CYS A 119 -8.26 5.22 11.59
C CYS A 119 -6.92 5.89 11.93
N GLU A 120 -6.37 5.62 13.11
CA GLU A 120 -5.21 6.33 13.66
C GLU A 120 -3.94 5.49 13.50
N THR A 121 -3.95 4.26 14.01
CA THR A 121 -2.77 3.40 14.15
C THR A 121 -2.91 2.11 13.32
N TYR A 122 -1.77 1.54 12.90
CA TYR A 122 -1.73 0.20 12.31
C TYR A 122 -1.54 -0.87 13.39
N GLN A 123 -2.35 -1.90 13.32
CA GLN A 123 -2.22 -3.13 14.07
C GLN A 123 -1.47 -4.16 13.21
N VAL A 124 -0.48 -4.82 13.82
CA VAL A 124 0.32 -5.85 13.16
C VAL A 124 -0.29 -7.22 13.40
N GLU A 125 -0.54 -7.96 12.33
CA GLU A 125 -1.04 -9.33 12.35
C GLU A 125 -0.08 -10.24 11.57
N PRO A 126 0.59 -11.21 12.20
CA PRO A 126 1.44 -12.14 11.48
C PRO A 126 0.58 -13.11 10.67
N ILE A 127 0.85 -13.22 9.36
CA ILE A 127 0.18 -14.14 8.45
C ILE A 127 1.19 -15.05 7.75
N GLN A 128 0.72 -16.19 7.24
CA GLN A 128 1.52 -17.10 6.42
C GLN A 128 1.06 -17.01 4.97
N VAL A 129 2.00 -16.73 4.05
CA VAL A 129 1.75 -16.72 2.60
C VAL A 129 2.69 -17.70 1.90
N PRO A 130 2.32 -18.26 0.72
CA PRO A 130 3.24 -19.07 -0.05
C PRO A 130 4.52 -18.29 -0.39
N ARG A 131 5.70 -18.91 -0.24
CA ARG A 131 6.98 -18.27 -0.60
C ARG A 131 7.03 -17.81 -2.05
N PHE A 132 6.50 -18.63 -2.95
CA PHE A 132 6.38 -18.27 -4.36
C PHE A 132 5.42 -17.09 -4.53
N GLN A 133 5.92 -15.97 -5.10
CA GLN A 133 5.15 -14.73 -5.29
C GLN A 133 4.56 -14.19 -3.97
N SER A 134 5.32 -14.29 -2.88
CA SER A 134 4.86 -13.89 -1.54
C SER A 134 4.41 -12.43 -1.49
N MET A 135 5.11 -11.52 -2.19
CA MET A 135 4.74 -10.11 -2.31
C MET A 135 3.38 -9.95 -3.02
N GLU A 136 3.23 -10.51 -4.21
CA GLU A 136 2.00 -10.39 -5.00
C GLU A 136 0.79 -11.04 -4.32
N ASN A 137 1.01 -12.17 -3.65
CA ASN A 137 0.00 -12.85 -2.85
C ASN A 137 -0.45 -11.98 -1.67
N THR A 138 0.49 -11.35 -0.98
CA THR A 138 0.20 -10.44 0.15
C THR A 138 -0.61 -9.23 -0.32
N VAL A 139 -0.22 -8.59 -1.43
CA VAL A 139 -0.98 -7.48 -2.02
C VAL A 139 -2.42 -7.91 -2.35
N GLY A 140 -2.58 -9.11 -2.92
CA GLY A 140 -3.90 -9.67 -3.23
C GLY A 140 -4.75 -9.91 -2.00
N LEU A 141 -4.16 -10.41 -0.91
CA LEU A 141 -4.84 -10.59 0.37
C LEU A 141 -5.30 -9.25 0.95
N ILE A 142 -4.41 -8.24 0.99
CA ILE A 142 -4.75 -6.91 1.51
C ILE A 142 -5.92 -6.32 0.74
N LEU A 143 -5.84 -6.31 -0.60
CA LEU A 143 -6.89 -5.74 -1.45
C LEU A 143 -8.22 -6.49 -1.35
N ALA A 144 -8.18 -7.81 -1.16
CA ALA A 144 -9.38 -8.63 -1.03
C ALA A 144 -10.11 -8.45 0.32
N GLU A 145 -9.47 -7.86 1.32
CA GLU A 145 -10.10 -7.52 2.61
C GLU A 145 -10.74 -6.14 2.65
N GLN A 146 -10.36 -5.28 1.70
CA GLN A 146 -10.91 -3.94 1.60
C GLN A 146 -12.37 -4.02 1.12
N ALA A 147 -13.27 -3.59 2.00
CA ALA A 147 -14.69 -3.47 1.75
C ALA A 147 -15.09 -2.00 1.68
N ILE A 148 -14.80 -1.37 0.55
CA ILE A 148 -15.07 0.06 0.36
C ILE A 148 -16.38 0.21 -0.44
N PRO A 149 -17.44 0.79 0.15
CA PRO A 149 -18.72 0.95 -0.54
C PRO A 149 -18.57 1.71 -1.85
N TYR A 150 -19.17 1.18 -2.91
CA TYR A 150 -19.20 1.76 -4.25
C TYR A 150 -17.84 1.97 -4.94
N PHE A 151 -16.76 1.46 -4.34
CA PHE A 151 -15.45 1.39 -4.93
C PHE A 151 -15.17 -0.06 -5.36
N THR A 152 -14.65 -0.26 -6.57
CA THR A 152 -14.35 -1.61 -7.05
C THR A 152 -13.11 -1.58 -7.92
N LEU A 153 -12.19 -2.51 -7.66
CA LEU A 153 -11.04 -2.77 -8.51
C LEU A 153 -11.40 -3.84 -9.56
N SER A 154 -10.95 -3.63 -10.79
CA SER A 154 -10.95 -4.64 -11.85
C SER A 154 -9.75 -5.59 -11.75
N GLY A 155 -8.76 -5.23 -10.96
CA GLY A 155 -7.53 -5.99 -10.70
C GLY A 155 -6.43 -5.07 -10.21
N TYR A 156 -5.23 -5.63 -10.07
CA TYR A 156 -4.01 -4.90 -9.76
C TYR A 156 -2.82 -5.51 -10.50
N ARG A 157 -1.70 -4.77 -10.54
CA ARG A 157 -0.39 -5.32 -10.87
C ARG A 157 0.60 -4.86 -9.82
N ALA A 158 1.55 -5.72 -9.49
CA ALA A 158 2.68 -5.38 -8.66
C ALA A 158 3.96 -5.64 -9.46
N SER A 159 4.92 -4.75 -9.33
CA SER A 159 6.27 -4.88 -9.87
C SER A 159 7.27 -4.34 -8.89
N TYR A 160 8.49 -4.87 -8.92
CA TYR A 160 9.59 -4.43 -8.07
C TYR A 160 10.79 -4.05 -8.95
N ASP A 161 11.35 -2.88 -8.69
CA ASP A 161 12.58 -2.40 -9.29
C ASP A 161 13.76 -2.66 -8.34
N LEU A 162 14.74 -3.44 -8.81
CA LEU A 162 15.93 -3.83 -8.05
C LEU A 162 16.93 -2.68 -7.85
N GLU A 163 16.96 -1.71 -8.75
CA GLU A 163 17.93 -0.60 -8.69
C GLU A 163 17.47 0.45 -7.68
N THR A 164 16.20 0.83 -7.75
CA THR A 164 15.59 1.83 -6.87
C THR A 164 14.95 1.23 -5.63
N LYS A 165 14.91 -0.10 -5.51
CA LYS A 165 14.22 -0.85 -4.44
C LYS A 165 12.77 -0.40 -4.24
N THR A 166 12.11 -0.03 -5.32
CA THR A 166 10.75 0.52 -5.29
C THR A 166 9.76 -0.52 -5.77
N ALA A 167 8.71 -0.75 -4.97
CA ALA A 167 7.56 -1.52 -5.40
C ALA A 167 6.49 -0.60 -6.00
N THR A 168 6.05 -0.90 -7.22
CA THR A 168 4.96 -0.19 -7.89
C THR A 168 3.70 -1.04 -7.89
N ILE A 169 2.62 -0.51 -7.33
CA ILE A 169 1.31 -1.15 -7.31
C ILE A 169 0.34 -0.38 -8.20
N ASP A 170 0.02 -0.95 -9.36
CA ASP A 170 -0.96 -0.43 -10.33
C ASP A 170 -2.37 -0.91 -9.97
N LEU A 171 -3.16 -0.04 -9.34
CA LEU A 171 -4.53 -0.30 -8.89
C LEU A 171 -5.52 0.08 -9.98
N ARG A 172 -6.15 -0.92 -10.60
CA ARG A 172 -7.01 -0.69 -11.76
C ARG A 172 -8.46 -0.54 -11.33
N VAL A 173 -8.91 0.69 -11.14
CA VAL A 173 -10.32 0.96 -10.81
C VAL A 173 -11.23 0.42 -11.91
N ALA A 174 -12.26 -0.33 -11.51
CA ALA A 174 -13.22 -0.93 -12.43
C ALA A 174 -14.09 0.16 -13.09
N ARG A 175 -14.44 -0.03 -14.35
CA ARG A 175 -15.38 0.87 -15.06
C ARG A 175 -16.77 0.94 -14.43
N THR A 176 -17.13 -0.07 -13.65
CA THR A 176 -18.40 -0.15 -12.90
C THR A 176 -18.32 0.49 -11.52
N SER A 177 -17.13 0.90 -11.07
CA SER A 177 -16.93 1.59 -9.80
C SER A 177 -17.63 2.95 -9.86
N ARG A 178 -18.37 3.32 -8.81
CA ARG A 178 -18.99 4.66 -8.72
C ARG A 178 -18.06 5.68 -8.06
N ARG A 179 -17.02 5.20 -7.39
CA ARG A 179 -15.97 5.99 -6.75
C ARG A 179 -14.63 5.75 -7.41
N VAL A 180 -13.76 6.76 -7.35
CA VAL A 180 -12.35 6.71 -7.75
C VAL A 180 -11.46 6.77 -6.52
N LEU A 181 -10.18 6.42 -6.66
CA LEU A 181 -9.23 6.39 -5.54
C LEU A 181 -9.13 7.75 -4.81
N GLN A 182 -9.14 8.85 -5.54
CA GLN A 182 -9.07 10.21 -4.98
C GLN A 182 -10.35 10.62 -4.23
N SER A 183 -11.46 9.94 -4.47
CA SER A 183 -12.73 10.19 -3.77
C SER A 183 -12.89 9.39 -2.47
N LEU A 184 -11.89 8.56 -2.15
CA LEU A 184 -11.86 7.82 -0.89
C LEU A 184 -11.59 8.76 0.27
N SER A 185 -12.26 8.54 1.40
CA SER A 185 -11.95 9.25 2.63
C SER A 185 -10.52 8.95 3.08
N LEU A 186 -9.93 9.83 3.88
CA LEU A 186 -8.57 9.63 4.41
C LEU A 186 -8.43 8.27 5.12
N CYS A 187 -9.45 7.86 5.88
CA CYS A 187 -9.45 6.55 6.53
C CYS A 187 -9.42 5.40 5.51
N GLU A 188 -10.25 5.44 4.47
CA GLU A 188 -10.27 4.42 3.41
C GLU A 188 -8.94 4.39 2.64
N GLN A 189 -8.35 5.54 2.35
CA GLN A 189 -7.04 5.63 1.70
C GLN A 189 -5.93 5.06 2.58
N LYS A 190 -5.88 5.42 3.87
CA LYS A 190 -4.93 4.84 4.84
C LYS A 190 -5.11 3.33 4.98
N ALA A 191 -6.35 2.86 5.13
CA ALA A 191 -6.68 1.46 5.33
C ALA A 191 -6.32 0.57 4.13
N MET A 192 -6.34 1.11 2.91
CA MET A 192 -5.96 0.37 1.71
C MET A 192 -4.51 0.62 1.31
N LEU A 193 -4.18 1.88 0.99
CA LEU A 193 -2.87 2.24 0.42
C LEU A 193 -1.79 2.31 1.48
N GLY A 194 -2.14 2.84 2.65
CA GLY A 194 -1.24 2.85 3.79
C GLY A 194 -0.92 1.44 4.28
N SER A 195 -1.93 0.57 4.45
CA SER A 195 -1.73 -0.84 4.78
C SER A 195 -0.83 -1.58 3.78
N LEU A 196 -1.00 -1.35 2.48
CA LEU A 196 -0.09 -1.89 1.45
C LEU A 196 1.34 -1.38 1.65
N ARG A 197 1.50 -0.06 1.82
CA ARG A 197 2.82 0.56 1.99
C ARG A 197 3.54 0.01 3.22
N GLU A 198 2.89 0.04 4.38
CA GLU A 198 3.48 -0.40 5.64
C GLU A 198 3.87 -1.88 5.60
N THR A 199 2.98 -2.74 5.08
CA THR A 199 3.25 -4.18 4.96
C THR A 199 4.43 -4.46 4.02
N LEU A 200 4.51 -3.76 2.89
CA LEU A 200 5.55 -4.01 1.90
C LEU A 200 6.93 -3.51 2.35
N ILE A 201 7.01 -2.33 2.97
CA ILE A 201 8.27 -1.73 3.42
C ILE A 201 8.84 -2.47 4.63
N HIS A 202 7.98 -2.93 5.55
CA HIS A 202 8.44 -3.59 6.77
C HIS A 202 8.74 -5.08 6.60
N GLN A 203 8.51 -5.66 5.42
CA GLN A 203 8.86 -7.06 5.17
C GLN A 203 10.34 -7.21 4.74
N PRO A 204 11.22 -7.76 5.60
CA PRO A 204 12.66 -7.78 5.35
C PRO A 204 13.06 -8.60 4.13
N ASP A 205 12.31 -9.67 3.83
CA ASP A 205 12.59 -10.57 2.70
C ASP A 205 12.45 -9.90 1.33
N TRP A 206 11.73 -8.77 1.24
CA TRP A 206 11.49 -8.08 -0.03
C TRP A 206 12.44 -6.91 -0.28
N ASN A 207 13.11 -6.39 0.76
CA ASN A 207 14.07 -5.27 0.66
C ASN A 207 13.52 -4.09 -0.16
N ILE A 208 12.30 -3.64 0.21
CA ILE A 208 11.58 -2.54 -0.42
C ILE A 208 11.80 -1.27 0.40
N ASP A 209 12.35 -0.24 -0.23
CA ASP A 209 12.60 1.05 0.42
C ASP A 209 11.44 2.03 0.20
N ALA A 210 10.68 1.86 -0.89
CA ALA A 210 9.57 2.74 -1.24
C ALA A 210 8.43 1.99 -1.96
N VAL A 211 7.21 2.51 -1.79
CA VAL A 211 6.00 2.00 -2.47
C VAL A 211 5.30 3.14 -3.20
N VAL A 212 5.14 2.96 -4.51
CA VAL A 212 4.45 3.90 -5.41
C VAL A 212 3.15 3.28 -5.88
N PHE A 213 2.07 4.07 -5.90
CA PHE A 213 0.76 3.65 -6.37
C PHE A 213 0.41 4.34 -7.69
N THR A 214 -0.14 3.59 -8.63
CA THR A 214 -0.60 4.11 -9.93
C THR A 214 -2.00 3.60 -10.25
N ASP A 215 -2.73 4.29 -11.14
CA ASP A 215 -3.93 3.76 -11.81
C ASP A 215 -3.73 3.78 -13.33
N ARG A 216 -3.57 2.58 -13.89
CA ARG A 216 -3.22 2.32 -15.29
C ARG A 216 -1.93 3.03 -15.69
N GLY A 217 -0.94 3.00 -14.81
CA GLY A 217 0.37 3.62 -15.02
C GLY A 217 0.40 5.14 -14.85
N ASN A 218 -0.71 5.77 -14.43
CA ASN A 218 -0.70 7.18 -14.03
C ASN A 218 -0.46 7.27 -12.53
N ASP A 219 0.48 8.12 -12.12
CA ASP A 219 0.79 8.31 -10.70
C ASP A 219 -0.44 8.78 -9.91
N LEU A 220 -0.65 8.15 -8.76
CA LEU A 220 -1.66 8.57 -7.82
C LEU A 220 -1.07 9.65 -6.92
N VAL A 221 -1.43 10.89 -7.22
CA VAL A 221 -1.24 12.02 -6.29
C VAL A 221 -2.44 12.00 -5.34
N LEU A 222 -2.17 11.70 -4.07
CA LEU A 222 -3.15 11.52 -2.99
C LEU A 222 -3.03 12.63 -1.96
#